data_AF-A0A0M0K0D8-F1
#
_entry.id   AF-A0A0M0K0D8-F1
#
_cell.length_a   1.000
_cell.length_b   1.000
_cell.length_c   1.000
_cell.angle_alpha   90.00
_cell.angle_beta   90.00
_cell.angle_gamma   90.00
#
_symmetry.space_group_name_H-M   'P 1'
#
loop_
_entity.id
_entity.type
_entity.pdbx_description
1 polymer ?
#
loop_
_entity_poly.entity_id
_entity_poly.type
_entity_poly.pdbx_seq_one_letter_code
_entity_poly.pdbx_strand_id
1 'polypeptide(L)'
;MPHDTITVVDEPDYKWRGLMLDTGRRFFPLDTVKNLLDTMAGVKLNVLHLHASDFCRFAIESKRFPNLTSSLTGIKAGHYTQDDITEMISYASDRGIRVVPEFDVPGHSGGLLPLSGPGGIQFCESGSRPSSGRGQLYNDPAGKSYQTVHALLEEMSDLFPDEVMHLGCDETSVVGPCTLDSTFEFERKLATAVAVEFGKTPEGWEEIYFDAGAATNDTIVNAWSRHEAPDVTTTGRRAVESHSGNFYFTQAVPGGPDGWHMVYHDIGANVPAAQKSLLLGGEMSMWTDTYCYISQCGFGGSSLPVGSKLFGPERDHEFAASVGGMIWPRGFVGAQAFWHYNASVSPYDNDFVQAIWDVNEQLRARGSLTCPSKCSCDQMSACGQPFLPPTPPPKAGATLSIAPCASPGAASQMWLHATGMTSSPRAQAPLQLFHDTSLCVNVPAACSPSDCYPLRLERCSPGSNQSVWQHDAATSEMRLVVGTAVSNICMDVGTEVVGTYTCGSGDPSSRQPNQRWSYDADTGLVVSTSAPGPGPATYGGQCLTAVDVAKS
;
A
#
# COMPACT_ATOMS: atom_id res chain seq x y z
N MET A 1 3.21 -23.53 -43.73
CA MET A 1 2.90 -23.18 -45.14
C MET A 1 1.48 -23.67 -45.43
N PRO A 2 0.78 -23.26 -46.49
CA PRO A 2 -0.63 -23.65 -46.67
C PRO A 2 -0.75 -25.06 -47.28
N HIS A 3 -0.39 -26.10 -46.51
CA HIS A 3 -0.77 -27.52 -46.68
C HIS A 3 -0.18 -28.44 -45.58
N ASP A 4 0.78 -27.96 -44.78
CA ASP A 4 1.41 -28.76 -43.72
C ASP A 4 0.41 -29.10 -42.60
N THR A 5 0.41 -30.37 -42.15
CA THR A 5 -0.33 -30.77 -40.95
C THR A 5 0.56 -30.52 -39.72
N ILE A 6 0.11 -29.65 -38.82
CA ILE A 6 0.80 -29.38 -37.55
C ILE A 6 0.14 -30.23 -36.46
N THR A 7 0.94 -31.09 -35.81
CA THR A 7 0.55 -31.81 -34.59
C THR A 7 1.23 -31.14 -33.41
N VAL A 8 0.48 -30.82 -32.36
CA VAL A 8 0.99 -30.27 -31.11
C VAL A 8 0.65 -31.24 -29.98
N VAL A 9 1.62 -31.49 -29.10
CA VAL A 9 1.45 -32.15 -27.80
C VAL A 9 2.02 -31.17 -26.78
N ASP A 10 1.25 -30.87 -25.74
CA ASP A 10 1.49 -29.71 -24.86
C ASP A 10 0.89 -30.01 -23.48
N GLU A 11 1.73 -30.00 -22.45
CA GLU A 11 1.38 -30.17 -21.04
C GLU A 11 2.33 -29.31 -20.18
N PRO A 12 1.91 -28.84 -18.99
CA PRO A 12 2.75 -28.00 -18.17
C PRO A 12 3.72 -28.82 -17.32
N ASP A 13 4.99 -28.40 -17.26
CA ASP A 13 6.00 -28.89 -16.32
C ASP A 13 5.51 -28.77 -14.86
N TYR A 14 4.77 -27.70 -14.53
CA TYR A 14 4.33 -27.36 -13.18
C TYR A 14 2.82 -27.10 -13.04
N LYS A 15 2.25 -27.51 -11.89
CA LYS A 15 0.80 -27.41 -11.59
C LYS A 15 0.40 -26.04 -11.04
N TRP A 16 1.29 -25.39 -10.30
CA TRP A 16 1.13 -24.03 -9.80
C TRP A 16 1.84 -23.07 -10.74
N ARG A 17 1.09 -22.16 -11.36
CA ARG A 17 1.64 -21.13 -12.24
C ARG A 17 0.96 -19.83 -11.85
N GLY A 18 1.54 -19.17 -10.86
CA GLY A 18 0.89 -18.15 -10.05
C GLY A 18 1.19 -16.71 -10.47
N LEU A 19 0.22 -15.84 -10.19
CA LEU A 19 0.38 -14.39 -10.10
C LEU A 19 -0.29 -13.94 -8.80
N MET A 20 0.50 -13.36 -7.89
CA MET A 20 0.00 -12.78 -6.64
C MET A 20 -0.29 -11.29 -6.82
N LEU A 21 -1.49 -10.85 -6.43
CA LEU A 21 -1.94 -9.46 -6.47
C LEU A 21 -2.19 -8.92 -5.05
N ASP A 22 -1.43 -7.91 -4.67
CA ASP A 22 -1.54 -7.24 -3.37
C ASP A 22 -2.66 -6.20 -3.36
N THR A 23 -3.88 -6.67 -3.07
CA THR A 23 -5.03 -5.80 -2.79
C THR A 23 -4.98 -5.18 -1.37
N GLY A 24 -4.08 -5.74 -0.55
CA GLY A 24 -3.71 -5.30 0.79
C GLY A 24 -3.20 -3.86 0.83
N ARG A 25 -2.06 -3.52 0.21
CA ARG A 25 -1.55 -2.12 0.23
C ARG A 25 -2.42 -1.21 -0.65
N ARG A 26 -2.67 -1.53 -1.92
CA ARG A 26 -3.55 -0.77 -2.86
C ARG A 26 -4.71 -1.62 -3.37
N PHE A 27 -5.94 -1.14 -3.26
CA PHE A 27 -7.12 -1.83 -3.82
C PHE A 27 -7.02 -1.96 -5.35
N PHE A 28 -7.48 -3.07 -5.92
CA PHE A 28 -7.60 -3.26 -7.38
C PHE A 28 -9.08 -3.27 -7.77
N PRO A 29 -9.54 -2.40 -8.70
CA PRO A 29 -10.89 -2.49 -9.24
C PRO A 29 -11.16 -3.87 -9.84
N LEU A 30 -12.37 -4.40 -9.67
CA LEU A 30 -12.73 -5.73 -10.17
C LEU A 30 -12.47 -5.89 -11.68
N ASP A 31 -12.72 -4.85 -12.48
CA ASP A 31 -12.41 -4.86 -13.92
C ASP A 31 -10.90 -4.90 -14.23
N THR A 32 -10.06 -4.40 -13.34
CA THR A 32 -8.60 -4.56 -13.44
C THR A 32 -8.21 -6.01 -13.16
N VAL A 33 -8.79 -6.64 -12.13
CA VAL A 33 -8.56 -8.07 -11.84
C VAL A 33 -9.05 -8.96 -12.98
N LYS A 34 -10.23 -8.68 -13.54
CA LYS A 34 -10.77 -9.36 -14.74
C LYS A 34 -9.80 -9.27 -15.95
N ASN A 35 -9.26 -8.08 -16.23
CA ASN A 35 -8.29 -7.89 -17.31
C ASN A 35 -6.96 -8.63 -17.08
N LEU A 36 -6.49 -8.67 -15.82
CA LEU A 36 -5.32 -9.46 -15.44
C LEU A 36 -5.61 -10.97 -15.58
N LEU A 37 -6.80 -11.46 -15.21
CA LEU A 37 -7.24 -12.84 -15.42
C LEU A 37 -7.30 -13.23 -16.92
N ASP A 38 -7.81 -12.34 -17.79
CA ASP A 38 -7.74 -12.55 -19.26
C ASP A 38 -6.29 -12.70 -19.75
N THR A 39 -5.39 -11.88 -19.20
CA THR A 39 -3.97 -11.86 -19.59
C THR A 39 -3.22 -13.09 -19.06
N MET A 40 -3.50 -13.51 -17.81
CA MET A 40 -3.04 -14.77 -17.21
C MET A 40 -3.46 -15.98 -18.06
N ALA A 41 -4.74 -16.04 -18.45
CA ALA A 41 -5.27 -17.10 -19.32
C ALA A 41 -4.58 -17.10 -20.69
N GLY A 42 -4.31 -15.91 -21.24
CA GLY A 42 -3.56 -15.71 -22.48
C GLY A 42 -2.15 -16.33 -22.49
N VAL A 43 -1.52 -16.51 -21.31
CA VAL A 43 -0.23 -17.20 -21.14
C VAL A 43 -0.30 -18.45 -20.24
N LYS A 44 -1.50 -19.01 -20.06
CA LYS A 44 -1.75 -20.28 -19.34
C LYS A 44 -1.32 -20.30 -17.86
N LEU A 45 -1.20 -19.16 -17.18
CA LEU A 45 -1.17 -19.13 -15.71
C LEU A 45 -2.52 -19.63 -15.17
N ASN A 46 -2.52 -20.23 -13.98
CA ASN A 46 -3.70 -20.92 -13.44
C ASN A 46 -3.94 -20.71 -11.93
N VAL A 47 -3.16 -19.85 -11.27
CA VAL A 47 -3.44 -19.41 -9.90
C VAL A 47 -3.39 -17.89 -9.83
N LEU A 48 -4.50 -17.27 -9.44
CA LEU A 48 -4.53 -15.94 -8.88
C LEU A 48 -4.38 -16.10 -7.37
N HIS A 49 -3.24 -15.68 -6.83
CA HIS A 49 -3.04 -15.58 -5.40
C HIS A 49 -3.50 -14.18 -4.96
N LEU A 50 -4.62 -14.11 -4.25
CA LEU A 50 -5.28 -12.86 -3.88
C LEU A 50 -4.85 -12.45 -2.47
N HIS A 51 -3.79 -11.65 -2.38
CA HIS A 51 -3.35 -11.05 -1.12
C HIS A 51 -4.37 -10.00 -0.67
N ALA A 52 -5.27 -10.42 0.23
CA ALA A 52 -6.55 -9.78 0.52
C ALA A 52 -6.58 -9.02 1.84
N SER A 53 -5.54 -9.12 2.69
CA SER A 53 -5.40 -8.29 3.88
C SER A 53 -3.96 -7.98 4.23
N ASP A 54 -3.71 -6.72 4.57
CA ASP A 54 -2.40 -6.16 4.93
C ASP A 54 -2.59 -4.96 5.87
N PHE A 55 -1.49 -4.37 6.35
CA PHE A 55 -1.45 -3.18 7.20
C PHE A 55 -2.24 -1.98 6.68
N CYS A 56 -2.42 -1.85 5.36
CA CYS A 56 -3.28 -0.82 4.78
C CYS A 56 -4.79 -1.07 4.93
N ARG A 57 -5.30 -2.28 4.65
CA ARG A 57 -6.73 -2.66 4.71
C ARG A 57 -6.91 -4.19 4.79
N PHE A 58 -8.08 -4.60 5.29
CA PHE A 58 -8.70 -5.88 4.90
C PHE A 58 -9.63 -5.60 3.70
N ALA A 59 -9.36 -6.20 2.53
CA ALA A 59 -9.93 -5.78 1.24
C ALA A 59 -11.28 -6.42 0.89
N ILE A 60 -11.76 -7.39 1.69
CA ILE A 60 -12.98 -8.16 1.41
C ILE A 60 -14.06 -7.89 2.47
N GLU A 61 -15.31 -7.81 2.04
CA GLU A 61 -16.45 -7.66 2.92
C GLU A 61 -16.65 -8.92 3.81
N SER A 62 -16.56 -8.73 5.13
CA SER A 62 -17.08 -9.67 6.12
C SER A 62 -18.45 -9.20 6.63
N LYS A 63 -19.45 -10.08 6.53
CA LYS A 63 -20.80 -9.87 7.11
C LYS A 63 -20.76 -9.97 8.64
N ARG A 64 -19.79 -10.73 9.20
CA ARG A 64 -19.55 -10.81 10.65
C ARG A 64 -18.86 -9.55 11.20
N PHE A 65 -17.97 -8.94 10.40
CA PHE A 65 -17.10 -7.83 10.79
C PHE A 65 -17.15 -6.64 9.79
N PRO A 66 -18.34 -6.04 9.56
CA PRO A 66 -18.53 -5.02 8.51
C PRO A 66 -17.75 -3.72 8.76
N ASN A 67 -17.27 -3.50 9.98
CA ASN A 67 -16.39 -2.39 10.35
C ASN A 67 -14.99 -2.46 9.70
N LEU A 68 -14.57 -3.62 9.19
CA LEU A 68 -13.36 -3.74 8.37
C LEU A 68 -13.49 -2.88 7.11
N THR A 69 -14.44 -3.20 6.24
CA THR A 69 -14.63 -2.51 4.96
C THR A 69 -15.35 -1.17 5.09
N SER A 70 -16.24 -0.99 6.08
CA SER A 70 -16.89 0.33 6.30
C SER A 70 -15.95 1.41 6.83
N SER A 71 -14.71 1.06 7.21
CA SER A 71 -13.65 2.02 7.55
C SER A 71 -12.91 2.57 6.33
N LEU A 72 -13.06 1.93 5.16
CA LEU A 72 -12.31 2.23 3.95
C LEU A 72 -12.97 3.38 3.19
N THR A 73 -12.58 4.60 3.57
CA THR A 73 -13.14 5.86 3.05
C THR A 73 -12.05 6.79 2.51
N GLY A 74 -12.43 7.80 1.72
CA GLY A 74 -11.51 8.76 1.12
C GLY A 74 -10.44 8.06 0.27
N ILE A 75 -9.17 8.44 0.46
CA ILE A 75 -8.04 7.87 -0.30
C ILE A 75 -7.81 6.36 -0.06
N LYS A 76 -8.44 5.74 0.95
CA LYS A 76 -8.39 4.29 1.18
C LYS A 76 -9.57 3.52 0.57
N ALA A 77 -10.58 4.21 0.04
CA ALA A 77 -11.83 3.58 -0.39
C ALA A 77 -11.65 2.55 -1.51
N GLY A 78 -12.56 1.58 -1.53
CA GLY A 78 -12.48 0.38 -2.36
C GLY A 78 -12.33 -0.88 -1.51
N HIS A 79 -13.22 -1.84 -1.75
CA HIS A 79 -13.20 -3.20 -1.23
C HIS A 79 -14.04 -4.08 -2.15
N TYR A 80 -13.86 -5.40 -2.08
CA TYR A 80 -14.74 -6.37 -2.74
C TYR A 80 -15.91 -6.72 -1.82
N THR A 81 -17.13 -6.65 -2.32
CA THR A 81 -18.27 -7.32 -1.68
C THR A 81 -18.15 -8.83 -1.86
N GLN A 82 -18.94 -9.61 -1.12
CA GLN A 82 -18.98 -11.07 -1.34
C GLN A 82 -19.56 -11.45 -2.72
N ASP A 83 -20.37 -10.57 -3.32
CA ASP A 83 -20.84 -10.73 -4.70
C ASP A 83 -19.70 -10.46 -5.71
N ASP A 84 -18.85 -9.44 -5.49
CA ASP A 84 -17.65 -9.18 -6.31
C ASP A 84 -16.65 -10.35 -6.26
N ILE A 85 -16.44 -10.95 -5.09
CA ILE A 85 -15.60 -12.15 -4.93
C ILE A 85 -16.22 -13.35 -5.66
N THR A 86 -17.54 -13.54 -5.56
CA THR A 86 -18.26 -14.60 -6.29
C THR A 86 -18.13 -14.41 -7.82
N GLU A 87 -18.24 -13.18 -8.32
CA GLU A 87 -18.01 -12.87 -9.74
C GLU A 87 -16.55 -13.11 -10.14
N MET A 88 -15.58 -12.67 -9.33
CA MET A 88 -14.14 -12.89 -9.56
C MET A 88 -13.80 -14.37 -9.68
N ILE A 89 -14.31 -15.20 -8.76
CA ILE A 89 -14.11 -16.66 -8.75
C ILE A 89 -14.75 -17.29 -10.00
N SER A 90 -15.96 -16.89 -10.38
CA SER A 90 -16.61 -17.38 -11.61
C SER A 90 -15.82 -17.01 -12.87
N TYR A 91 -15.36 -15.75 -12.95
CA TYR A 91 -14.62 -15.22 -14.09
C TYR A 91 -13.23 -15.88 -14.25
N ALA A 92 -12.59 -16.21 -13.14
CA ALA A 92 -11.37 -17.01 -13.11
C ALA A 92 -11.64 -18.48 -13.50
N SER A 93 -12.72 -19.07 -13.00
CA SER A 93 -13.10 -20.46 -13.29
C SER A 93 -13.40 -20.70 -14.78
N ASP A 94 -14.09 -19.77 -15.44
CA ASP A 94 -14.31 -19.76 -16.90
C ASP A 94 -13.01 -19.79 -17.74
N ARG A 95 -11.87 -19.45 -17.11
CA ARG A 95 -10.52 -19.41 -17.69
C ARG A 95 -9.61 -20.54 -17.20
N GLY A 96 -10.10 -21.43 -16.32
CA GLY A 96 -9.29 -22.46 -15.68
C GLY A 96 -8.30 -21.93 -14.63
N ILE A 97 -8.55 -20.72 -14.10
CA ILE A 97 -7.73 -20.08 -13.07
C ILE A 97 -8.37 -20.31 -11.70
N ARG A 98 -7.58 -20.79 -10.75
CA ARG A 98 -7.91 -20.88 -9.32
C ARG A 98 -7.77 -19.50 -8.67
N VAL A 99 -8.59 -19.20 -7.67
CA VAL A 99 -8.41 -18.02 -6.80
C VAL A 99 -8.08 -18.52 -5.39
N VAL A 100 -6.81 -18.40 -5.00
CA VAL A 100 -6.32 -18.77 -3.67
C VAL A 100 -6.29 -17.49 -2.83
N PRO A 101 -7.06 -17.39 -1.74
CA PRO A 101 -7.05 -16.20 -0.90
C PRO A 101 -5.90 -16.23 0.10
N GLU A 102 -5.33 -15.06 0.38
CA GLU A 102 -4.44 -14.83 1.51
C GLU A 102 -4.99 -13.80 2.48
N PHE A 103 -4.94 -14.15 3.76
CA PHE A 103 -5.32 -13.28 4.87
C PHE A 103 -4.19 -13.25 5.90
N ASP A 104 -3.14 -12.49 5.60
CA ASP A 104 -1.88 -12.52 6.35
C ASP A 104 -2.06 -12.15 7.83
N VAL A 105 -1.70 -13.11 8.69
CA VAL A 105 -1.67 -13.05 10.16
C VAL A 105 -0.63 -14.07 10.69
N PRO A 106 0.04 -13.83 11.83
CA PRO A 106 -0.05 -12.66 12.69
C PRO A 106 0.79 -11.47 12.20
N GLY A 107 1.52 -11.61 11.09
CA GLY A 107 2.12 -10.49 10.36
C GLY A 107 1.07 -9.50 9.83
N HIS A 108 1.54 -8.37 9.27
CA HIS A 108 0.79 -7.37 8.49
C HIS A 108 -0.64 -7.01 8.95
N SER A 109 -0.94 -7.14 10.23
CA SER A 109 -2.34 -7.19 10.69
C SER A 109 -2.98 -5.81 10.85
N GLY A 110 -2.30 -4.72 10.47
CA GLY A 110 -2.81 -3.35 10.63
C GLY A 110 -4.17 -3.09 9.95
N GLY A 111 -4.51 -3.80 8.88
CA GLY A 111 -5.84 -3.74 8.25
C GLY A 111 -6.98 -4.24 9.15
N LEU A 112 -6.67 -5.03 10.18
CA LEU A 112 -7.61 -5.52 11.19
C LEU A 112 -7.80 -4.53 12.36
N LEU A 113 -7.10 -3.39 12.38
CA LEU A 113 -7.20 -2.34 13.42
C LEU A 113 -8.65 -1.92 13.76
N PRO A 114 -9.64 -1.87 12.83
CA PRO A 114 -11.04 -1.60 13.19
C PRO A 114 -11.64 -2.56 14.24
N LEU A 115 -11.03 -3.72 14.46
CA LEU A 115 -11.44 -4.74 15.44
C LEU A 115 -10.75 -4.61 16.81
N SER A 116 -9.84 -3.64 17.01
CA SER A 116 -9.05 -3.49 18.25
C SER A 116 -9.79 -2.79 19.41
N GLY A 117 -11.12 -2.74 19.36
CA GLY A 117 -11.95 -2.09 20.38
C GLY A 117 -11.91 -2.79 21.75
N PRO A 118 -12.57 -2.23 22.78
CA PRO A 118 -12.58 -2.82 24.12
C PRO A 118 -13.07 -4.28 24.16
N GLY A 119 -12.14 -5.23 24.35
CA GLY A 119 -12.41 -6.67 24.33
C GLY A 119 -12.30 -7.36 22.96
N GLY A 120 -11.86 -6.64 21.93
CA GLY A 120 -11.52 -7.16 20.59
C GLY A 120 -10.06 -7.59 20.47
N ILE A 121 -9.50 -7.54 19.25
CA ILE A 121 -8.15 -8.07 18.96
C ILE A 121 -7.04 -7.24 19.60
N GLN A 122 -5.92 -7.88 19.91
CA GLN A 122 -4.78 -7.30 20.63
C GLN A 122 -3.54 -7.31 19.74
N PHE A 123 -2.96 -6.13 19.53
CA PHE A 123 -1.71 -5.94 18.79
C PHE A 123 -0.49 -6.00 19.73
N CYS A 124 0.68 -6.33 19.18
CA CYS A 124 1.95 -6.31 19.90
C CYS A 124 2.30 -4.93 20.50
N GLU A 125 1.86 -3.88 19.83
CA GLU A 125 2.26 -2.50 20.13
C GLU A 125 1.07 -1.71 20.67
N SER A 126 1.24 -1.11 21.85
CA SER A 126 0.17 -0.35 22.50
C SER A 126 0.02 1.05 21.89
N GLY A 127 -0.96 1.23 21.02
CA GLY A 127 -1.31 2.52 20.43
C GLY A 127 -2.46 2.44 19.43
N SER A 128 -2.88 3.58 18.90
CA SER A 128 -3.78 3.66 17.74
C SER A 128 -3.08 3.37 16.41
N ARG A 129 -1.75 3.27 16.41
CA ARG A 129 -0.90 2.85 15.29
C ARG A 129 0.29 2.03 15.82
N PRO A 130 0.66 0.90 15.19
CA PRO A 130 1.91 0.19 15.47
C PRO A 130 3.12 1.03 15.04
N SER A 131 4.23 1.04 15.79
CA SER A 131 5.45 1.75 15.37
C SER A 131 6.22 1.02 14.27
N SER A 132 6.01 -0.30 14.14
CA SER A 132 6.39 -1.10 12.96
C SER A 132 5.66 -0.70 11.67
N GLY A 133 4.54 0.03 11.77
CA GLY A 133 3.66 0.35 10.64
C GLY A 133 2.85 -0.83 10.11
N ARG A 134 3.45 -2.02 10.03
CA ARG A 134 2.80 -3.28 9.63
C ARG A 134 1.72 -3.72 10.63
N GLY A 135 2.03 -3.65 11.92
CA GLY A 135 1.19 -4.22 12.96
C GLY A 135 1.24 -5.75 12.97
N GLN A 136 1.14 -6.31 14.16
CA GLN A 136 1.25 -7.75 14.38
C GLN A 136 0.35 -8.16 15.54
N LEU A 137 -0.24 -9.35 15.46
CA LEU A 137 -1.09 -9.95 16.49
C LEU A 137 -0.33 -11.01 17.31
N TYR A 138 -0.97 -11.51 18.38
CA TYR A 138 -0.47 -12.62 19.16
C TYR A 138 -1.59 -13.47 19.76
N ASN A 139 -1.20 -14.64 20.27
CA ASN A 139 -2.08 -15.46 21.08
C ASN A 139 -2.27 -14.85 22.47
N ASP A 140 -3.18 -13.88 22.57
CA ASP A 140 -3.45 -13.19 23.84
C ASP A 140 -4.08 -14.11 24.90
N PRO A 141 -3.77 -13.92 26.20
CA PRO A 141 -4.30 -14.78 27.26
C PRO A 141 -5.83 -14.77 27.46
N ALA A 142 -6.57 -13.86 26.82
CA ALA A 142 -8.04 -13.86 26.80
C ALA A 142 -8.61 -14.59 25.57
N GLY A 143 -7.74 -15.04 24.66
CA GLY A 143 -8.06 -15.72 23.41
C GLY A 143 -8.75 -14.86 22.36
N LYS A 144 -8.74 -13.53 22.49
CA LYS A 144 -9.61 -12.64 21.70
C LYS A 144 -9.17 -12.47 20.26
N SER A 145 -7.90 -12.22 20.03
CA SER A 145 -7.31 -12.13 18.70
C SER A 145 -7.52 -13.44 17.94
N TYR A 146 -7.32 -14.59 18.60
CA TYR A 146 -7.56 -15.90 18.00
C TYR A 146 -9.04 -16.13 17.69
N GLN A 147 -9.96 -15.89 18.64
CA GLN A 147 -11.41 -16.04 18.44
C GLN A 147 -11.94 -15.19 17.29
N THR A 148 -11.46 -13.94 17.15
CA THR A 148 -11.90 -13.04 16.09
C THR A 148 -11.31 -13.40 14.74
N VAL A 149 -10.00 -13.71 14.65
CA VAL A 149 -9.36 -14.10 13.39
C VAL A 149 -9.87 -15.46 12.91
N HIS A 150 -10.02 -16.45 13.79
CA HIS A 150 -10.68 -17.73 13.47
C HIS A 150 -12.07 -17.52 12.88
N ALA A 151 -12.92 -16.73 13.56
CA ALA A 151 -14.29 -16.48 13.09
C ALA A 151 -14.35 -15.63 11.80
N LEU A 152 -13.28 -14.91 11.43
CA LEU A 152 -13.15 -14.21 10.16
C LEU A 152 -12.71 -15.17 9.04
N LEU A 153 -11.67 -15.98 9.29
CA LEU A 153 -11.18 -16.98 8.35
C LEU A 153 -12.22 -18.08 8.06
N GLU A 154 -13.03 -18.47 9.04
CA GLU A 154 -14.17 -19.38 8.82
C GLU A 154 -15.11 -18.83 7.74
N GLU A 155 -15.52 -17.55 7.85
CA GLU A 155 -16.37 -16.88 6.85
C GLU A 155 -15.71 -16.80 5.47
N MET A 156 -14.40 -16.53 5.43
CA MET A 156 -13.67 -16.50 4.16
C MET A 156 -13.48 -17.91 3.57
N SER A 157 -13.43 -18.96 4.41
CA SER A 157 -13.27 -20.35 3.96
C SER A 157 -14.54 -20.91 3.31
N ASP A 158 -15.72 -20.44 3.74
CA ASP A 158 -17.01 -20.66 3.08
C ASP A 158 -17.10 -19.90 1.74
N LEU A 159 -16.55 -18.68 1.67
CA LEU A 159 -16.61 -17.80 0.50
C LEU A 159 -15.69 -18.25 -0.66
N PHE A 160 -14.49 -18.74 -0.35
CA PHE A 160 -13.52 -19.19 -1.36
C PHE A 160 -13.58 -20.72 -1.53
N PRO A 161 -13.97 -21.26 -2.70
CA PRO A 161 -14.18 -22.70 -2.88
C PRO A 161 -12.90 -23.49 -3.17
N ASP A 162 -11.75 -22.83 -3.37
CA ASP A 162 -10.47 -23.52 -3.62
C ASP A 162 -10.05 -24.39 -2.42
N GLU A 163 -9.21 -25.41 -2.67
CA GLU A 163 -8.71 -26.29 -1.62
C GLU A 163 -7.64 -25.62 -0.74
N VAL A 164 -6.99 -24.54 -1.20
CA VAL A 164 -5.92 -23.85 -0.47
C VAL A 164 -6.40 -22.52 0.13
N MET A 165 -5.94 -22.21 1.34
CA MET A 165 -6.04 -20.89 1.97
C MET A 165 -4.67 -20.51 2.54
N HIS A 166 -4.16 -19.34 2.15
CA HIS A 166 -2.88 -18.82 2.58
C HIS A 166 -3.04 -17.98 3.86
N LEU A 167 -2.19 -18.21 4.85
CA LEU A 167 -2.21 -17.53 6.15
C LEU A 167 -1.17 -16.41 6.27
N GLY A 168 -0.27 -16.29 5.29
CA GLY A 168 0.87 -15.38 5.32
C GLY A 168 1.92 -15.85 6.31
N CYS A 169 1.94 -15.25 7.51
CA CYS A 169 2.84 -15.50 8.62
C CYS A 169 4.27 -14.92 8.45
N ASP A 170 4.53 -14.08 7.45
CA ASP A 170 5.85 -13.50 7.21
C ASP A 170 6.16 -12.30 8.13
N GLU A 171 7.43 -11.88 8.10
CA GLU A 171 7.92 -10.60 8.62
C GLU A 171 7.62 -10.30 10.12
N THR A 172 7.24 -11.33 10.90
CA THR A 172 6.91 -11.23 12.32
C THR A 172 8.11 -10.83 13.18
N SER A 173 7.83 -10.16 14.31
CA SER A 173 8.85 -9.54 15.16
C SER A 173 8.63 -9.85 16.65
N VAL A 174 9.71 -9.93 17.40
CA VAL A 174 9.67 -10.09 18.87
C VAL A 174 9.53 -8.73 19.53
N VAL A 175 8.31 -8.30 19.81
CA VAL A 175 7.99 -6.98 20.37
C VAL A 175 6.80 -7.03 21.33
N GLY A 176 6.94 -6.36 22.48
CA GLY A 176 5.87 -6.29 23.49
C GLY A 176 5.46 -7.68 24.02
N PRO A 177 4.18 -8.07 23.94
CA PRO A 177 3.69 -9.40 24.34
C PRO A 177 3.93 -10.48 23.27
N CYS A 178 4.34 -10.09 22.05
CA CYS A 178 4.60 -11.01 20.94
C CYS A 178 5.98 -11.65 21.11
N THR A 179 6.05 -12.64 22.01
CA THR A 179 7.17 -13.57 22.11
C THR A 179 7.09 -14.60 20.99
N LEU A 180 8.22 -15.25 20.68
CA LEU A 180 8.25 -16.38 19.73
C LEU A 180 7.17 -17.42 20.08
N ASP A 181 7.08 -17.84 21.35
CA ASP A 181 6.06 -18.80 21.80
C ASP A 181 4.62 -18.34 21.49
N SER A 182 4.31 -17.05 21.72
CA SER A 182 2.96 -16.50 21.56
C SER A 182 2.57 -16.27 20.10
N THR A 183 3.53 -15.84 19.26
CA THR A 183 3.35 -15.71 17.81
C THR A 183 3.18 -17.11 17.18
N PHE A 184 4.09 -18.04 17.48
CA PHE A 184 4.08 -19.38 16.90
C PHE A 184 2.93 -20.27 17.42
N GLU A 185 2.39 -20.03 18.63
CA GLU A 185 1.13 -20.68 19.05
C GLU A 185 -0.06 -20.14 18.24
N PHE A 186 -0.09 -18.84 17.92
CA PHE A 186 -1.15 -18.24 17.10
C PHE A 186 -1.19 -18.88 15.70
N GLU A 187 -0.04 -18.92 15.03
CA GLU A 187 0.12 -19.57 13.71
C GLU A 187 -0.25 -21.05 13.76
N ARG A 188 0.27 -21.82 14.73
CA ARG A 188 -0.07 -23.24 14.90
C ARG A 188 -1.58 -23.47 14.99
N LYS A 189 -2.28 -22.62 15.74
CA LYS A 189 -3.73 -22.77 15.94
C LYS A 189 -4.52 -22.40 14.69
N LEU A 190 -4.13 -21.35 13.96
CA LEU A 190 -4.77 -21.00 12.69
C LEU A 190 -4.49 -22.03 11.59
N ALA A 191 -3.25 -22.47 11.43
CA ALA A 191 -2.90 -23.56 10.50
C ALA A 191 -3.64 -24.87 10.82
N THR A 192 -3.84 -25.17 12.11
CA THR A 192 -4.65 -26.31 12.54
C THR A 192 -6.13 -26.11 12.23
N ALA A 193 -6.70 -24.93 12.46
CA ALA A 193 -8.10 -24.64 12.15
C ALA A 193 -8.38 -24.72 10.64
N VAL A 194 -7.52 -24.13 9.81
CA VAL A 194 -7.60 -24.23 8.34
C VAL A 194 -7.56 -25.69 7.90
N ALA A 195 -6.64 -26.51 8.44
CA ALA A 195 -6.50 -27.92 8.10
C ALA A 195 -7.64 -28.83 8.59
N VAL A 196 -8.12 -28.62 9.81
CA VAL A 196 -8.97 -29.61 10.53
C VAL A 196 -10.42 -29.15 10.68
N GLU A 197 -10.66 -27.85 10.80
CA GLU A 197 -11.99 -27.28 11.04
C GLU A 197 -12.62 -26.75 9.74
N PHE A 198 -11.84 -26.04 8.92
CA PHE A 198 -12.31 -25.50 7.62
C PHE A 198 -12.08 -26.48 6.45
N GLY A 199 -11.32 -27.55 6.66
CA GLY A 199 -11.09 -28.61 5.66
C GLY A 199 -10.28 -28.17 4.44
N LYS A 200 -9.42 -27.16 4.59
CA LYS A 200 -8.55 -26.61 3.54
C LYS A 200 -7.10 -27.08 3.72
N THR A 201 -6.30 -27.06 2.68
CA THR A 201 -4.84 -27.01 2.79
C THR A 201 -4.44 -25.63 3.29
N PRO A 202 -3.70 -25.50 4.41
CA PRO A 202 -3.05 -24.25 4.76
C PRO A 202 -1.84 -24.02 3.85
N GLU A 203 -1.63 -22.78 3.45
CA GLU A 203 -0.37 -22.30 2.88
C GLU A 203 0.16 -21.12 3.72
N GLY A 204 1.45 -20.84 3.62
CA GLY A 204 2.07 -19.66 4.21
C GLY A 204 3.49 -19.47 3.66
N TRP A 205 4.05 -18.29 3.90
CA TRP A 205 5.44 -17.97 3.57
C TRP A 205 6.40 -18.82 4.41
N GLU A 206 7.67 -18.90 4.00
CA GLU A 206 8.71 -19.76 4.60
C GLU A 206 8.77 -19.74 6.14
N GLU A 207 8.49 -18.60 6.76
CA GLU A 207 8.36 -18.36 8.19
C GLU A 207 7.47 -19.39 8.91
N ILE A 208 6.31 -19.76 8.32
CA ILE A 208 5.30 -20.67 8.91
C ILE A 208 5.88 -22.06 9.22
N TYR A 209 6.95 -22.45 8.54
CA TYR A 209 7.67 -23.69 8.79
C TYR A 209 9.03 -23.46 9.45
N PHE A 210 9.90 -22.63 8.85
CA PHE A 210 11.30 -22.56 9.23
C PHE A 210 11.56 -21.80 10.53
N ASP A 211 10.76 -20.78 10.85
CA ASP A 211 10.86 -20.06 12.12
C ASP A 211 9.85 -20.62 13.14
N ALA A 212 8.57 -20.71 12.75
CA ALA A 212 7.49 -21.00 13.70
C ALA A 212 7.31 -22.49 14.02
N GLY A 213 7.63 -23.38 13.08
CA GLY A 213 7.23 -24.78 13.14
C GLY A 213 5.71 -24.95 13.25
N ALA A 214 4.94 -24.10 12.57
CA ALA A 214 3.48 -24.09 12.58
C ALA A 214 2.85 -24.92 11.45
N ALA A 215 3.56 -25.09 10.33
CA ALA A 215 3.12 -25.86 9.18
C ALA A 215 2.76 -27.31 9.53
N THR A 216 1.53 -27.69 9.21
CA THR A 216 1.02 -29.08 9.32
C THR A 216 1.75 -30.02 8.34
N ASN A 217 1.39 -31.32 8.32
CA ASN A 217 1.97 -32.28 7.38
C ASN A 217 1.72 -31.91 5.91
N ASP A 218 0.51 -31.45 5.60
CA ASP A 218 0.07 -31.17 4.23
C ASP A 218 0.24 -29.70 3.84
N THR A 219 0.63 -28.83 4.78
CA THR A 219 0.83 -27.40 4.55
C THR A 219 1.81 -27.14 3.41
N ILE A 220 1.39 -26.30 2.46
CA ILE A 220 2.25 -25.77 1.39
C ILE A 220 3.09 -24.64 2.00
N VAL A 221 4.36 -24.54 1.59
CA VAL A 221 5.25 -23.46 2.03
C VAL A 221 5.75 -22.70 0.80
N ASN A 222 5.54 -21.38 0.80
CA ASN A 222 5.89 -20.48 -0.30
C ASN A 222 7.27 -19.86 -0.03
N ALA A 223 8.25 -20.18 -0.89
CA ALA A 223 9.67 -19.87 -0.71
C ALA A 223 10.01 -18.52 -1.37
N TRP A 224 10.23 -17.48 -0.56
CA TRP A 224 10.29 -16.09 -1.05
C TRP A 224 11.58 -15.32 -0.67
N SER A 225 12.33 -15.74 0.36
CA SER A 225 13.34 -14.88 1.01
C SER A 225 14.68 -15.56 1.33
N ARG A 226 14.71 -16.48 2.31
CA ARG A 226 15.96 -17.12 2.80
C ARG A 226 16.13 -18.53 2.25
N HIS A 227 15.08 -19.08 1.64
CA HIS A 227 14.98 -20.45 1.18
C HIS A 227 14.50 -20.48 -0.28
N GLU A 228 14.92 -21.51 -1.03
CA GLU A 228 14.39 -21.83 -2.35
C GLU A 228 13.54 -23.13 -2.28
N ALA A 229 12.82 -23.47 -3.34
CA ALA A 229 12.05 -24.72 -3.44
C ALA A 229 12.82 -26.02 -3.06
N PRO A 230 14.12 -26.20 -3.34
CA PRO A 230 14.90 -27.33 -2.84
C PRO A 230 14.88 -27.43 -1.31
N ASP A 231 15.03 -26.32 -0.59
CA ASP A 231 15.06 -26.31 0.87
C ASP A 231 13.71 -26.74 1.45
N VAL A 232 12.60 -26.18 0.93
CA VAL A 232 11.24 -26.61 1.32
C VAL A 232 11.03 -28.10 1.01
N THR A 233 11.29 -28.54 -0.22
CA THR A 233 10.97 -29.91 -0.66
C THR A 233 11.84 -30.96 0.03
N THR A 234 13.07 -30.64 0.45
CA THR A 234 13.88 -31.57 1.25
C THR A 234 13.27 -31.91 2.62
N THR A 235 12.41 -31.04 3.17
CA THR A 235 11.68 -31.29 4.43
C THR A 235 10.51 -32.29 4.27
N GLY A 236 10.16 -32.64 3.03
CA GLY A 236 8.99 -33.45 2.69
C GLY A 236 7.69 -32.65 2.46
N ARG A 237 7.71 -31.31 2.56
CA ARG A 237 6.56 -30.44 2.31
C ARG A 237 6.41 -30.05 0.85
N ARG A 238 5.18 -29.67 0.48
CA ARG A 238 4.85 -29.06 -0.82
C ARG A 238 5.43 -27.64 -0.89
N ALA A 239 5.99 -27.27 -2.03
CA ALA A 239 6.65 -25.98 -2.25
C ALA A 239 6.01 -25.19 -3.39
N VAL A 240 5.95 -23.87 -3.23
CA VAL A 240 5.79 -22.88 -4.31
C VAL A 240 7.05 -22.02 -4.34
N GLU A 241 7.59 -21.79 -5.54
CA GLU A 241 8.80 -20.99 -5.77
C GLU A 241 8.44 -19.54 -6.14
N SER A 242 8.78 -18.58 -5.28
CA SER A 242 8.49 -17.15 -5.49
C SER A 242 9.69 -16.25 -5.15
N HIS A 243 10.90 -16.80 -5.01
CA HIS A 243 12.07 -16.13 -4.44
C HIS A 243 12.28 -14.72 -5.02
N SER A 244 12.27 -13.75 -4.11
CA SER A 244 12.11 -12.33 -4.40
C SER A 244 13.19 -11.74 -5.32
N GLY A 245 14.40 -12.30 -5.31
CA GLY A 245 15.46 -11.93 -6.25
C GLY A 245 15.14 -12.22 -7.73
N ASN A 246 14.16 -13.08 -8.00
CA ASN A 246 13.70 -13.46 -9.34
C ASN A 246 12.28 -12.94 -9.63
N PHE A 247 11.33 -13.20 -8.73
CA PHE A 247 9.90 -13.16 -9.05
C PHE A 247 9.11 -11.99 -8.45
N TYR A 248 9.73 -11.08 -7.67
CA TYR A 248 9.04 -9.90 -7.13
C TYR A 248 8.93 -8.78 -8.18
N PHE A 249 7.68 -8.44 -8.53
CA PHE A 249 7.36 -7.44 -9.55
C PHE A 249 7.14 -6.03 -8.99
N THR A 250 7.28 -5.84 -7.68
CA THR A 250 7.17 -4.56 -6.95
C THR A 250 7.97 -3.41 -7.58
N GLN A 251 9.15 -3.72 -8.15
CA GLN A 251 10.07 -2.76 -8.74
C GLN A 251 10.01 -2.74 -10.27
N ALA A 252 10.24 -1.55 -10.83
CA ALA A 252 10.30 -1.31 -12.26
C ALA A 252 11.63 -1.81 -12.85
N VAL A 253 11.58 -2.34 -14.06
CA VAL A 253 12.71 -2.99 -14.74
C VAL A 253 12.79 -2.56 -16.21
N PRO A 254 13.95 -2.72 -16.89
CA PRO A 254 14.05 -2.46 -18.33
C PRO A 254 13.08 -3.31 -19.14
N GLY A 255 12.50 -2.74 -20.21
CA GLY A 255 11.76 -3.52 -21.20
C GLY A 255 12.69 -4.37 -22.06
N GLY A 256 12.34 -5.64 -22.28
CA GLY A 256 13.20 -6.60 -22.97
C GLY A 256 14.04 -7.45 -22.00
N PRO A 257 15.01 -8.23 -22.52
CA PRO A 257 15.78 -9.21 -21.77
C PRO A 257 16.34 -8.72 -20.44
N ASP A 258 16.86 -7.48 -20.41
CA ASP A 258 17.52 -6.90 -19.22
C ASP A 258 16.60 -6.77 -18.00
N GLY A 259 15.27 -6.76 -18.18
CA GLY A 259 14.28 -6.85 -17.08
C GLY A 259 13.48 -8.15 -17.03
N TRP A 260 13.76 -9.13 -17.90
CA TRP A 260 13.00 -10.38 -18.01
C TRP A 260 13.83 -11.63 -17.71
N HIS A 261 15.16 -11.61 -17.91
CA HIS A 261 16.00 -12.80 -17.85
C HIS A 261 15.95 -13.52 -16.50
N MET A 262 15.79 -12.79 -15.39
CA MET A 262 15.71 -13.35 -14.03
C MET A 262 14.55 -14.36 -13.86
N VAL A 263 13.42 -14.16 -14.55
CA VAL A 263 12.26 -15.09 -14.46
C VAL A 263 12.33 -16.26 -15.46
N TYR A 264 13.44 -16.45 -16.19
CA TYR A 264 13.63 -17.60 -17.09
C TYR A 264 14.74 -18.55 -16.62
N HIS A 265 14.42 -19.39 -15.64
CA HIS A 265 15.30 -20.44 -15.11
C HIS A 265 14.51 -21.70 -14.72
N ASP A 266 15.21 -22.82 -14.52
CA ASP A 266 14.59 -24.05 -13.99
C ASP A 266 14.34 -23.89 -12.48
N ILE A 267 13.10 -23.57 -12.09
CA ILE A 267 12.68 -23.55 -10.67
C ILE A 267 12.78 -24.94 -10.00
N GLY A 268 12.90 -26.01 -10.79
CA GLY A 268 13.17 -27.37 -10.33
C GLY A 268 14.66 -27.73 -10.36
N ALA A 269 15.56 -26.77 -10.57
CA ALA A 269 16.99 -26.97 -10.37
C ALA A 269 17.26 -27.34 -8.90
N ASN A 270 18.26 -28.19 -8.67
CA ASN A 270 18.68 -28.70 -7.34
C ASN A 270 17.62 -29.50 -6.55
N VAL A 271 16.32 -29.40 -6.85
CA VAL A 271 15.25 -30.21 -6.24
C VAL A 271 15.54 -31.70 -6.48
N PRO A 272 15.71 -32.52 -5.42
CA PRO A 272 16.08 -33.92 -5.57
C PRO A 272 15.05 -34.71 -6.37
N ALA A 273 15.49 -35.65 -7.21
CA ALA A 273 14.61 -36.38 -8.12
C ALA A 273 13.46 -37.15 -7.42
N ALA A 274 13.65 -37.59 -6.18
CA ALA A 274 12.63 -38.23 -5.36
C ALA A 274 11.61 -37.25 -4.72
N GLN A 275 11.88 -35.94 -4.81
CA GLN A 275 11.12 -34.85 -4.20
C GLN A 275 10.56 -33.85 -5.24
N LYS A 276 10.88 -33.98 -6.53
CA LYS A 276 10.34 -33.12 -7.61
C LYS A 276 8.81 -33.06 -7.65
N SER A 277 8.09 -34.10 -7.19
CA SER A 277 6.63 -34.08 -7.10
C SER A 277 6.06 -33.21 -5.97
N LEU A 278 6.91 -32.68 -5.08
CA LEU A 278 6.54 -31.75 -4.01
C LEU A 278 6.63 -30.29 -4.44
N LEU A 279 7.48 -29.95 -5.42
CA LEU A 279 7.46 -28.65 -6.06
C LEU A 279 6.19 -28.56 -6.91
N LEU A 280 5.24 -27.73 -6.47
CA LEU A 280 3.98 -27.53 -7.19
C LEU A 280 4.19 -26.65 -8.43
N GLY A 281 5.11 -25.70 -8.33
CA GLY A 281 5.48 -24.76 -9.39
C GLY A 281 5.94 -23.44 -8.82
N GLY A 282 5.74 -22.36 -9.56
CA GLY A 282 6.22 -21.03 -9.19
C GLY A 282 5.17 -19.93 -9.34
N GLU A 283 5.50 -18.77 -8.78
CA GLU A 283 4.60 -17.63 -8.64
C GLU A 283 5.33 -16.30 -8.79
N MET A 284 4.65 -15.30 -9.35
CA MET A 284 5.15 -13.93 -9.54
C MET A 284 4.39 -12.96 -8.66
N SER A 285 5.08 -12.18 -7.82
CA SER A 285 4.44 -11.40 -6.75
C SER A 285 4.42 -9.90 -7.04
N MET A 286 3.24 -9.35 -7.32
CA MET A 286 3.04 -7.92 -7.56
C MET A 286 2.58 -7.22 -6.28
N TRP A 287 3.52 -6.99 -5.36
CA TRP A 287 3.30 -6.14 -4.19
C TRP A 287 3.17 -4.67 -4.58
N THR A 288 2.37 -3.89 -3.85
CA THR A 288 2.06 -2.49 -4.17
C THR A 288 2.64 -1.46 -3.19
N ASP A 289 3.69 -1.80 -2.44
CA ASP A 289 4.43 -0.88 -1.55
C ASP A 289 4.92 0.37 -2.29
N THR A 290 5.27 0.22 -3.57
CA THR A 290 5.70 1.34 -4.42
C THR A 290 4.57 2.30 -4.79
N TYR A 291 3.30 1.95 -4.52
CA TYR A 291 2.12 2.79 -4.62
C TYR A 291 1.55 3.18 -3.25
N CYS A 292 1.85 2.42 -2.18
CA CYS A 292 1.35 2.65 -0.82
C CYS A 292 1.60 4.10 -0.34
N TYR A 293 0.54 4.82 0.04
CA TYR A 293 0.72 6.13 0.66
C TYR A 293 1.08 5.98 2.15
N ILE A 294 2.35 5.66 2.38
CA ILE A 294 3.05 5.38 3.66
C ILE A 294 2.34 5.91 4.92
N SER A 295 2.15 7.23 5.07
CA SER A 295 1.63 7.83 6.30
C SER A 295 0.13 7.61 6.57
N GLN A 296 -0.63 7.16 5.57
CA GLN A 296 -2.05 6.81 5.68
C GLN A 296 -2.26 5.35 6.11
N CYS A 297 -1.30 4.46 5.84
CA CYS A 297 -1.33 3.08 6.31
C CYS A 297 -0.54 2.83 7.61
N GLY A 298 0.04 3.88 8.21
CA GLY A 298 0.75 3.79 9.48
C GLY A 298 2.26 3.55 9.35
N PHE A 299 2.79 3.33 8.15
CA PHE A 299 4.22 3.19 7.91
C PHE A 299 4.97 4.52 8.19
N GLY A 300 6.18 4.42 8.74
CA GLY A 300 6.98 5.56 9.22
C GLY A 300 7.98 6.16 8.23
N GLY A 301 7.94 5.73 6.95
CA GLY A 301 8.93 6.12 5.94
C GLY A 301 8.95 7.62 5.62
N SER A 302 10.15 8.18 5.45
CA SER A 302 10.38 9.62 5.24
C SER A 302 10.26 10.08 3.77
N SER A 303 10.25 9.15 2.81
CA SER A 303 10.12 9.42 1.37
C SER A 303 8.83 8.83 0.82
N LEU A 304 8.07 9.62 0.05
CA LEU A 304 6.89 9.11 -0.66
C LEU A 304 7.31 8.08 -1.73
N PRO A 305 6.64 6.92 -1.85
CA PRO A 305 6.91 5.95 -2.92
C PRO A 305 6.60 6.48 -4.32
N VAL A 306 7.24 5.90 -5.33
CA VAL A 306 7.23 6.41 -6.72
C VAL A 306 5.81 6.51 -7.28
N GLY A 307 5.02 5.44 -7.14
CA GLY A 307 3.62 5.34 -7.55
C GLY A 307 2.60 5.92 -6.57
N SER A 308 3.02 6.57 -5.47
CA SER A 308 2.10 7.08 -4.43
C SER A 308 1.07 8.09 -4.94
N LYS A 309 1.35 8.73 -6.09
CA LYS A 309 0.41 9.62 -6.80
C LYS A 309 -0.76 8.86 -7.46
N LEU A 310 -0.76 7.52 -7.46
CA LEU A 310 -1.82 6.65 -7.98
C LEU A 310 -2.57 5.84 -6.87
N PHE A 311 -2.33 6.16 -5.60
CA PHE A 311 -2.89 5.41 -4.46
C PHE A 311 -4.41 5.57 -4.28
N GLY A 312 -4.96 6.74 -4.59
CA GLY A 312 -6.39 7.02 -4.42
C GLY A 312 -7.27 6.42 -5.52
N PRO A 313 -8.55 6.09 -5.23
CA PRO A 313 -9.47 5.50 -6.20
C PRO A 313 -9.76 6.41 -7.41
N GLU A 314 -9.57 7.71 -7.28
CA GLU A 314 -9.63 8.66 -8.40
C GLU A 314 -8.52 8.45 -9.45
N ARG A 315 -7.60 7.50 -9.21
CA ARG A 315 -6.51 7.06 -10.10
C ARG A 315 -6.58 5.59 -10.46
N ASP A 316 -7.73 4.94 -10.26
CA ASP A 316 -7.93 3.52 -10.57
C ASP A 316 -7.57 3.17 -12.04
N HIS A 317 -7.83 4.06 -12.99
CA HIS A 317 -7.50 3.86 -14.40
C HIS A 317 -5.98 3.95 -14.65
N GLU A 318 -5.31 4.98 -14.15
CA GLU A 318 -3.85 5.13 -14.26
C GLU A 318 -3.10 4.02 -13.49
N PHE A 319 -3.61 3.61 -12.32
CA PHE A 319 -3.10 2.48 -11.55
C PHE A 319 -3.24 1.17 -12.33
N ALA A 320 -4.40 0.89 -12.93
CA ALA A 320 -4.62 -0.30 -13.76
C ALA A 320 -3.64 -0.38 -14.95
N ALA A 321 -3.43 0.74 -15.65
CA ALA A 321 -2.47 0.83 -16.74
C ALA A 321 -1.02 0.63 -16.26
N SER A 322 -0.66 1.19 -15.11
CA SER A 322 0.68 1.06 -14.51
C SER A 322 0.96 -0.36 -14.01
N VAL A 323 0.06 -0.96 -13.22
CA VAL A 323 0.26 -2.30 -12.67
C VAL A 323 0.26 -3.37 -13.76
N GLY A 324 -0.62 -3.25 -14.77
CA GLY A 324 -0.56 -4.11 -15.96
C GLY A 324 0.75 -3.94 -16.74
N GLY A 325 1.23 -2.71 -16.90
CA GLY A 325 2.54 -2.41 -17.48
C GLY A 325 3.74 -2.91 -16.68
N MET A 326 3.59 -3.04 -15.36
CA MET A 326 4.61 -3.59 -14.46
C MET A 326 4.63 -5.12 -14.47
N ILE A 327 3.48 -5.80 -14.60
CA ILE A 327 3.43 -7.27 -14.66
C ILE A 327 3.82 -7.76 -16.07
N TRP A 328 3.31 -7.12 -17.13
CA TRP A 328 3.38 -7.64 -18.49
C TRP A 328 4.21 -6.71 -19.41
N PRO A 329 5.13 -7.25 -20.23
CA PRO A 329 5.23 -8.66 -20.64
C PRO A 329 6.18 -9.55 -19.83
N ARG A 330 6.87 -9.07 -18.77
CA ARG A 330 7.84 -9.93 -18.03
C ARG A 330 7.18 -11.19 -17.45
N GLY A 331 5.92 -11.09 -17.03
CA GLY A 331 5.13 -12.24 -16.58
C GLY A 331 4.89 -13.30 -17.65
N PHE A 332 5.01 -13.00 -18.95
CA PHE A 332 4.93 -14.01 -20.02
C PHE A 332 6.16 -14.94 -20.00
N VAL A 333 7.32 -14.40 -19.61
CA VAL A 333 8.58 -15.15 -19.51
C VAL A 333 8.57 -16.08 -18.30
N GLY A 334 8.08 -15.60 -17.15
CA GLY A 334 7.83 -16.46 -15.98
C GLY A 334 6.75 -17.52 -16.24
N ALA A 335 5.64 -17.13 -16.90
CA ALA A 335 4.60 -18.08 -17.33
C ALA A 335 5.15 -19.16 -18.28
N GLN A 336 6.09 -18.81 -19.17
CA GLN A 336 6.79 -19.80 -19.99
C GLN A 336 7.68 -20.71 -19.14
N ALA A 337 8.47 -20.16 -18.20
CA ALA A 337 9.32 -20.98 -17.32
C ALA A 337 8.50 -21.97 -16.46
N PHE A 338 7.30 -21.58 -16.02
CA PHE A 338 6.39 -22.45 -15.26
C PHE A 338 5.57 -23.41 -16.15
N TRP A 339 5.40 -23.11 -17.44
CA TRP A 339 4.73 -24.01 -18.40
C TRP A 339 5.69 -25.02 -19.01
N HIS A 340 6.80 -24.56 -19.60
CA HIS A 340 7.86 -25.43 -20.09
C HIS A 340 9.21 -24.68 -20.16
N TYR A 341 10.14 -25.03 -19.28
CA TYR A 341 11.49 -24.45 -19.30
C TYR A 341 12.42 -25.22 -20.24
N ASN A 342 13.09 -24.50 -21.14
CA ASN A 342 14.06 -25.06 -22.06
C ASN A 342 15.44 -24.41 -21.91
N ALA A 343 16.37 -25.14 -21.29
CA ALA A 343 17.77 -24.76 -21.07
C ALA A 343 18.61 -24.54 -22.35
N SER A 344 18.07 -24.87 -23.53
CA SER A 344 18.72 -24.63 -24.83
C SER A 344 18.37 -23.28 -25.46
N VAL A 345 17.51 -22.48 -24.79
CA VAL A 345 17.03 -21.17 -25.26
C VAL A 345 17.44 -20.10 -24.26
N SER A 346 17.99 -19.00 -24.75
CA SER A 346 18.34 -17.83 -23.94
C SER A 346 17.19 -16.80 -23.97
N PRO A 347 16.86 -16.15 -22.83
CA PRO A 347 15.93 -15.01 -22.84
C PRO A 347 16.46 -13.80 -23.63
N TYR A 348 17.74 -13.83 -24.05
CA TYR A 348 18.38 -12.85 -24.92
C TYR A 348 18.34 -13.21 -26.42
N ASP A 349 17.86 -14.40 -26.81
CA ASP A 349 17.83 -14.80 -28.22
C ASP A 349 16.80 -13.97 -29.00
N ASN A 350 17.17 -13.49 -30.20
CA ASN A 350 16.29 -12.62 -31.01
C ASN A 350 14.90 -13.24 -31.25
N ASP A 351 14.83 -14.54 -31.50
CA ASP A 351 13.59 -15.25 -31.79
C ASP A 351 12.71 -15.38 -30.52
N PHE A 352 13.34 -15.59 -29.35
CA PHE A 352 12.64 -15.58 -28.05
C PHE A 352 12.06 -14.18 -27.77
N VAL A 353 12.90 -13.15 -27.89
CA VAL A 353 12.50 -11.75 -27.64
C VAL A 353 11.38 -11.31 -28.59
N GLN A 354 11.47 -11.67 -29.87
CA GLN A 354 10.42 -11.34 -30.84
C GLN A 354 9.13 -12.13 -30.57
N ALA A 355 9.21 -13.40 -30.15
CA ALA A 355 8.02 -14.17 -29.74
C ALA A 355 7.30 -13.55 -28.53
N ILE A 356 8.03 -13.06 -27.51
CA ILE A 356 7.43 -12.36 -26.36
C ILE A 356 6.74 -11.05 -26.81
N TRP A 357 7.34 -10.29 -27.73
CA TRP A 357 6.67 -9.10 -28.31
C TRP A 357 5.47 -9.47 -29.19
N ASP A 358 5.52 -10.56 -29.95
CA ASP A 358 4.40 -11.01 -30.80
C ASP A 358 3.21 -11.52 -29.96
N VAL A 359 3.47 -12.15 -28.81
CA VAL A 359 2.44 -12.46 -27.80
C VAL A 359 1.90 -11.19 -27.17
N ASN A 360 2.76 -10.23 -26.83
CA ASN A 360 2.35 -8.96 -26.26
C ASN A 360 1.39 -8.20 -27.19
N GLU A 361 1.74 -7.98 -28.45
CA GLU A 361 0.83 -7.29 -29.39
C GLU A 361 -0.47 -8.06 -29.64
N GLN A 362 -0.46 -9.40 -29.62
CA GLN A 362 -1.70 -10.20 -29.72
C GLN A 362 -2.63 -10.03 -28.51
N LEU A 363 -2.09 -9.91 -27.30
CA LEU A 363 -2.88 -9.71 -26.07
C LEU A 363 -3.34 -8.25 -25.95
N ARG A 364 -2.48 -7.29 -26.30
CA ARG A 364 -2.85 -5.87 -26.43
C ARG A 364 -3.98 -5.64 -27.42
N ALA A 365 -3.96 -6.32 -28.57
CA ALA A 365 -5.05 -6.28 -29.55
C ALA A 365 -6.38 -6.88 -29.05
N ARG A 366 -6.36 -7.60 -27.92
CA ARG A 366 -7.56 -8.11 -27.20
C ARG A 366 -7.95 -7.24 -26.00
N GLY A 367 -7.16 -6.22 -25.67
CA GLY A 367 -7.42 -5.28 -24.57
C GLY A 367 -6.63 -5.54 -23.28
N SER A 368 -5.65 -6.46 -23.27
CA SER A 368 -4.80 -6.68 -22.09
C SER A 368 -4.01 -5.42 -21.71
N LEU A 369 -4.05 -5.06 -20.43
CA LEU A 369 -3.25 -4.00 -19.82
C LEU A 369 -1.79 -4.47 -19.72
N THR A 370 -0.96 -4.11 -20.71
CA THR A 370 0.47 -4.46 -20.74
C THR A 370 1.34 -3.24 -21.04
N CYS A 371 2.66 -3.39 -20.86
CA CYS A 371 3.62 -2.43 -21.38
C CYS A 371 3.65 -2.53 -22.92
N PRO A 372 3.63 -1.41 -23.68
CA PRO A 372 3.73 -1.46 -25.13
C PRO A 372 5.05 -2.09 -25.59
N SER A 373 5.04 -2.78 -26.73
CA SER A 373 6.22 -3.53 -27.14
C SER A 373 7.43 -2.63 -27.43
N LYS A 374 8.62 -3.15 -27.07
CA LYS A 374 9.94 -2.52 -27.31
C LYS A 374 10.15 -1.21 -26.52
N CYS A 375 9.49 -1.08 -25.36
CA CYS A 375 9.73 -0.02 -24.38
C CYS A 375 9.68 -0.54 -22.92
N SER A 376 10.10 0.31 -21.97
CA SER A 376 9.97 0.05 -20.51
C SER A 376 8.71 0.72 -19.94
N CYS A 377 8.22 0.20 -18.81
CA CYS A 377 7.16 0.81 -18.01
C CYS A 377 7.55 0.81 -16.53
N ASP A 378 7.01 1.75 -15.77
CA ASP A 378 7.27 1.96 -14.35
C ASP A 378 5.98 2.35 -13.60
N GLN A 379 6.06 2.68 -12.30
CA GLN A 379 4.90 3.03 -11.48
C GLN A 379 4.20 4.35 -11.89
N MET A 380 4.79 5.15 -12.79
CA MET A 380 4.32 6.46 -13.22
C MET A 380 4.33 6.70 -14.73
N SER A 381 5.00 5.86 -15.54
CA SER A 381 5.10 6.00 -17.00
C SER A 381 5.00 4.68 -17.79
N ALA A 382 4.55 4.79 -19.05
CA ALA A 382 4.69 3.76 -20.07
C ALA A 382 5.44 4.32 -21.29
N CYS A 383 6.51 3.67 -21.72
CA CYS A 383 7.43 4.17 -22.74
C CYS A 383 7.97 5.60 -22.46
N GLY A 384 8.09 6.00 -21.20
CA GLY A 384 8.46 7.35 -20.81
C GLY A 384 7.35 8.40 -21.03
N GLN A 385 6.13 8.00 -21.39
CA GLN A 385 4.95 8.87 -21.34
C GLN A 385 4.29 8.70 -19.96
N PRO A 386 4.11 9.77 -19.16
CA PRO A 386 3.53 9.65 -17.84
C PRO A 386 2.04 9.29 -17.92
N PHE A 387 1.55 8.46 -16.98
CA PHE A 387 0.12 8.14 -16.88
C PHE A 387 -0.71 9.36 -16.42
N LEU A 388 -0.14 10.17 -15.53
CA LEU A 388 -0.71 11.46 -15.15
C LEU A 388 -0.37 12.54 -16.18
N PRO A 389 -1.30 13.47 -16.49
CA PRO A 389 -0.95 14.63 -17.31
C PRO A 389 0.14 15.46 -16.62
N PRO A 390 1.06 16.09 -17.37
CA PRO A 390 2.07 16.95 -16.80
C PRO A 390 1.41 18.11 -16.05
N THR A 391 1.82 18.34 -14.79
CA THR A 391 1.36 19.48 -13.99
C THR A 391 1.59 20.76 -14.80
N PRO A 392 0.56 21.58 -15.09
CA PRO A 392 0.74 22.74 -15.93
C PRO A 392 1.71 23.72 -15.27
N PRO A 393 2.72 24.24 -16.00
CA PRO A 393 3.66 25.20 -15.42
C PRO A 393 2.91 26.47 -15.00
N PRO A 394 3.22 27.06 -13.84
CA PRO A 394 2.58 28.30 -13.40
C PRO A 394 2.80 29.40 -14.44
N LYS A 395 1.73 30.12 -14.78
CA LYS A 395 1.76 31.17 -15.83
C LYS A 395 2.90 32.15 -15.56
N ALA A 396 3.68 32.48 -16.59
CA ALA A 396 4.74 33.46 -16.50
C ALA A 396 4.20 34.80 -15.94
N GLY A 397 4.78 35.25 -14.82
CA GLY A 397 4.27 36.41 -14.07
C GLY A 397 3.46 36.05 -12.80
N ALA A 398 3.23 34.78 -12.50
CA ALA A 398 2.68 34.33 -11.21
C ALA A 398 3.66 34.65 -10.06
N THR A 399 3.42 35.76 -9.36
CA THR A 399 4.21 36.19 -8.19
C THR A 399 3.47 35.87 -6.90
N LEU A 400 4.17 35.27 -5.94
CA LEU A 400 3.63 35.10 -4.59
C LEU A 400 3.68 36.46 -3.86
N SER A 401 2.57 37.18 -3.90
CA SER A 401 2.42 38.42 -3.13
C SER A 401 2.19 38.09 -1.65
N ILE A 402 3.21 38.27 -0.81
CA ILE A 402 3.04 38.31 0.64
C ILE A 402 2.41 39.67 0.99
N ALA A 403 1.10 39.77 0.81
CA ALA A 403 0.32 40.87 1.34
C ALA A 403 0.30 40.77 2.88
N PRO A 404 0.62 41.83 3.64
CA PRO A 404 0.42 41.81 5.08
C PRO A 404 -1.07 41.63 5.38
N CYS A 405 -1.39 40.83 6.41
CA CYS A 405 -2.77 40.57 6.80
C CYS A 405 -3.46 41.88 7.22
N ALA A 406 -4.37 42.39 6.38
CA ALA A 406 -5.23 43.51 6.75
C ALA A 406 -6.32 43.02 7.70
N SER A 407 -6.25 43.43 8.97
CA SER A 407 -7.21 43.06 10.00
C SER A 407 -7.93 44.31 10.54
N PRO A 408 -9.27 44.30 10.54
CA PRO A 408 -10.08 44.22 9.31
C PRO A 408 -10.04 45.52 8.46
N GLY A 409 -11.10 46.34 8.47
CA GLY A 409 -11.16 47.68 7.88
C GLY A 409 -12.03 48.63 8.72
N ALA A 410 -12.66 49.63 8.11
CA ALA A 410 -13.99 50.07 8.56
C ALA A 410 -14.98 49.43 7.58
N ALA A 411 -15.73 48.38 7.94
CA ALA A 411 -16.02 47.87 9.28
C ALA A 411 -14.92 47.03 9.98
N SER A 412 -14.90 47.16 11.32
CA SER A 412 -14.34 46.21 12.31
C SER A 412 -12.83 46.22 12.67
N GLN A 413 -12.07 47.29 12.40
CA GLN A 413 -10.66 47.44 12.84
C GLN A 413 -10.37 48.67 13.69
N MET A 414 -9.19 48.70 14.31
CA MET A 414 -8.50 49.94 14.68
C MET A 414 -6.97 49.75 14.58
N TRP A 415 -6.23 50.76 14.10
CA TRP A 415 -4.76 50.76 14.07
C TRP A 415 -4.18 51.39 15.36
N LEU A 416 -2.94 51.04 15.71
CA LEU A 416 -2.18 51.73 16.77
C LEU A 416 -0.72 51.96 16.36
N HIS A 417 -0.15 53.06 16.86
CA HIS A 417 1.10 53.65 16.35
C HIS A 417 2.36 53.16 17.07
N ALA A 418 3.49 53.18 16.35
CA ALA A 418 4.82 53.05 16.93
C ALA A 418 5.19 54.27 17.79
N THR A 419 5.84 54.03 18.93
CA THR A 419 6.31 55.07 19.86
C THR A 419 7.82 55.00 20.08
N GLY A 420 8.52 56.13 19.90
CA GLY A 420 9.86 56.37 20.47
C GLY A 420 11.06 55.80 19.69
N MET A 421 11.57 56.55 18.72
CA MET A 421 12.95 56.37 18.24
C MET A 421 13.95 57.02 19.21
N THR A 422 14.94 56.28 19.70
CA THR A 422 16.21 56.85 20.22
C THR A 422 17.43 56.00 19.82
N SER A 423 18.02 56.34 18.67
CA SER A 423 19.46 56.25 18.36
C SER A 423 20.28 55.03 18.86
N SER A 424 20.25 53.91 18.13
CA SER A 424 21.43 53.02 17.94
C SER A 424 21.18 51.97 16.83
N PRO A 425 22.14 51.68 15.92
CA PRO A 425 21.98 50.65 14.89
C PRO A 425 22.46 49.26 15.38
N ARG A 426 21.55 48.42 15.90
CA ARG A 426 21.74 46.97 16.11
C ARG A 426 20.42 46.25 16.40
N ALA A 427 20.46 44.92 16.28
CA ALA A 427 19.35 43.98 16.55
C ALA A 427 18.11 44.11 15.61
N GLN A 428 18.20 43.49 14.44
CA GLN A 428 17.01 42.91 13.81
C GLN A 428 16.62 41.66 14.61
N ALA A 429 15.42 41.64 15.19
CA ALA A 429 14.88 40.44 15.84
C ALA A 429 14.39 39.44 14.76
N PRO A 430 14.52 38.13 14.98
CA PRO A 430 13.90 37.13 14.10
C PRO A 430 12.37 37.23 14.16
N LEU A 431 11.71 36.84 13.06
CA LEU A 431 10.25 36.83 12.99
C LEU A 431 9.69 35.67 13.83
N GLN A 432 9.44 35.91 15.12
CA GLN A 432 8.81 34.95 16.00
C GLN A 432 7.29 34.96 15.78
N LEU A 433 6.78 33.90 15.13
CA LEU A 433 5.36 33.59 15.11
C LEU A 433 4.96 33.07 16.49
N PHE A 434 4.53 33.99 17.36
CA PHE A 434 3.82 33.65 18.58
C PHE A 434 2.32 33.43 18.28
N HIS A 435 1.55 33.10 19.31
CA HIS A 435 0.10 32.94 19.22
C HIS A 435 -0.59 34.16 18.56
N ASP A 436 -1.77 33.91 17.97
CA ASP A 436 -2.64 34.89 17.30
C ASP A 436 -2.20 35.36 15.88
N THR A 437 -1.36 34.60 15.17
CA THR A 437 -1.10 34.81 13.72
C THR A 437 -1.65 33.69 12.83
N SER A 438 -2.58 34.04 11.93
CA SER A 438 -3.09 33.18 10.85
C SER A 438 -2.31 33.37 9.56
N LEU A 439 -2.05 32.30 8.80
CA LEU A 439 -1.41 32.37 7.48
C LEU A 439 -2.46 32.59 6.37
N CYS A 440 -2.81 33.85 6.09
CA CYS A 440 -3.75 34.19 5.02
C CYS A 440 -3.07 34.17 3.64
N VAL A 441 -3.23 33.09 2.88
CA VAL A 441 -2.89 33.04 1.45
C VAL A 441 -4.05 33.63 0.64
N ASN A 442 -3.84 34.79 0.01
CA ASN A 442 -4.90 35.50 -0.70
C ASN A 442 -5.05 34.98 -2.15
N VAL A 443 -6.01 34.07 -2.36
CA VAL A 443 -6.37 33.56 -3.69
C VAL A 443 -7.31 34.55 -4.40
N PRO A 444 -6.98 35.05 -5.60
CA PRO A 444 -7.87 35.96 -6.33
C PRO A 444 -9.22 35.33 -6.66
N ALA A 445 -10.29 36.11 -6.57
CA ALA A 445 -11.69 35.68 -6.79
C ALA A 445 -12.06 35.36 -8.26
N ALA A 446 -11.09 34.89 -9.06
CA ALA A 446 -11.20 34.58 -10.48
C ALA A 446 -10.46 33.28 -10.89
N CYS A 447 -10.11 32.43 -9.92
CA CYS A 447 -9.60 31.08 -10.17
C CYS A 447 -10.75 30.09 -10.40
N SER A 448 -10.64 29.29 -11.46
CA SER A 448 -11.47 28.11 -11.71
C SER A 448 -11.03 26.96 -10.78
N PRO A 449 -11.89 25.94 -10.51
CA PRO A 449 -11.47 24.73 -9.80
C PRO A 449 -10.27 23.98 -10.42
N SER A 450 -9.92 24.30 -11.68
CA SER A 450 -8.69 23.87 -12.36
C SER A 450 -7.39 24.52 -11.87
N ASP A 451 -7.47 25.56 -11.03
CA ASP A 451 -6.37 26.50 -10.81
C ASP A 451 -5.78 26.44 -9.37
N CYS A 452 -6.16 25.43 -8.58
CA CYS A 452 -5.67 25.21 -7.21
C CYS A 452 -4.63 24.07 -7.16
N TYR A 453 -3.58 24.24 -6.34
CA TYR A 453 -2.42 23.33 -6.26
C TYR A 453 -2.10 22.96 -4.80
N PRO A 454 -1.71 21.71 -4.50
CA PRO A 454 -1.31 21.31 -3.15
C PRO A 454 0.07 21.87 -2.76
N LEU A 455 0.24 22.17 -1.48
CA LEU A 455 1.49 22.67 -0.88
C LEU A 455 2.24 21.55 -0.15
N ARG A 456 3.56 21.46 -0.34
CA ARG A 456 4.45 20.55 0.39
C ARG A 456 5.72 21.29 0.82
N LEU A 457 6.21 21.01 2.03
CA LEU A 457 7.38 21.66 2.64
C LEU A 457 8.43 20.58 2.97
N GLU A 458 9.70 20.86 2.69
CA GLU A 458 10.83 19.95 2.96
C GLU A 458 12.07 20.72 3.48
N ARG A 459 13.04 19.97 4.04
CA ARG A 459 14.23 20.53 4.70
C ARG A 459 15.26 21.08 3.69
N CYS A 460 15.93 22.18 4.04
CA CYS A 460 16.84 22.90 3.16
C CYS A 460 18.31 22.43 3.24
N SER A 461 19.06 22.59 2.15
CA SER A 461 20.53 22.46 2.14
C SER A 461 21.24 23.79 2.45
N PRO A 462 22.47 23.79 3.00
CA PRO A 462 23.13 25.02 3.45
C PRO A 462 23.65 25.88 2.28
N GLY A 463 23.43 27.20 2.34
CA GLY A 463 24.21 28.18 1.57
C GLY A 463 23.45 29.17 0.68
N SER A 464 22.12 29.15 0.62
CA SER A 464 21.33 30.15 -0.13
C SER A 464 20.71 31.22 0.79
N ASN A 465 20.74 32.49 0.37
CA ASN A 465 20.28 33.66 1.15
C ASN A 465 18.98 34.28 0.61
N GLN A 466 18.22 33.55 -0.21
CA GLN A 466 16.92 33.98 -0.75
C GLN A 466 15.97 32.78 -0.82
N SER A 467 14.67 33.04 -0.67
CA SER A 467 13.64 32.06 -0.97
C SER A 467 13.45 31.97 -2.49
N VAL A 468 14.01 30.93 -3.11
CA VAL A 468 14.03 30.77 -4.58
C VAL A 468 13.21 29.56 -5.00
N TRP A 469 12.30 29.76 -5.95
CA TRP A 469 11.67 28.66 -6.67
C TRP A 469 12.66 28.06 -7.67
N GLN A 470 13.02 26.80 -7.46
CA GLN A 470 13.85 26.02 -8.37
C GLN A 470 12.98 24.98 -9.09
N HIS A 471 13.05 24.97 -10.42
CA HIS A 471 12.42 23.94 -11.25
C HIS A 471 13.40 22.76 -11.37
N ASP A 472 13.01 21.58 -10.88
CA ASP A 472 13.77 20.36 -11.13
C ASP A 472 13.54 19.93 -12.59
N ALA A 473 14.59 19.95 -13.40
CA ALA A 473 14.52 19.61 -14.82
C ALA A 473 14.33 18.10 -15.11
N ALA A 474 14.48 17.23 -14.10
CA ALA A 474 14.24 15.79 -14.21
C ALA A 474 12.83 15.40 -13.73
N THR A 475 12.30 16.02 -12.67
CA THR A 475 10.93 15.72 -12.18
C THR A 475 9.84 16.68 -12.67
N SER A 476 10.22 17.81 -13.28
CA SER A 476 9.32 18.92 -13.67
C SER A 476 8.54 19.54 -12.49
N GLU A 477 9.03 19.36 -11.25
CA GLU A 477 8.42 19.91 -10.04
C GLU A 477 9.08 21.24 -9.63
N MET A 478 8.26 22.16 -9.13
CA MET A 478 8.68 23.44 -8.58
C MET A 478 8.95 23.31 -7.08
N ARG A 479 10.18 23.58 -6.64
CA ARG A 479 10.59 23.52 -5.22
C ARG A 479 10.86 24.91 -4.67
N LEU A 480 10.28 25.24 -3.51
CA LEU A 480 10.59 26.48 -2.79
C LEU A 480 11.76 26.26 -1.83
N VAL A 481 12.97 26.63 -2.24
CA VAL A 481 14.16 26.58 -1.39
C VAL A 481 14.19 27.83 -0.52
N VAL A 482 13.93 27.71 0.79
CA VAL A 482 13.82 28.84 1.72
C VAL A 482 15.18 29.22 2.31
N GLY A 483 15.85 30.20 1.70
CA GLY A 483 17.14 30.71 2.19
C GLY A 483 17.01 31.67 3.38
N THR A 484 17.41 31.24 4.58
CA THR A 484 17.42 32.05 5.80
C THR A 484 18.81 32.62 6.11
N ALA A 485 18.97 33.94 6.05
CA ALA A 485 20.27 34.61 6.23
C ALA A 485 20.81 34.64 7.68
N VAL A 486 20.07 34.15 8.67
CA VAL A 486 20.47 34.18 10.10
C VAL A 486 19.98 32.92 10.84
N SER A 487 20.93 32.14 11.37
CA SER A 487 20.78 31.01 12.31
C SER A 487 20.10 29.71 11.80
N ASN A 488 20.59 28.57 12.31
CA ASN A 488 20.27 27.23 11.81
C ASN A 488 19.02 26.63 12.48
N ILE A 489 17.82 26.91 11.96
CA ILE A 489 16.59 26.20 12.37
C ILE A 489 15.77 25.84 11.12
N CYS A 490 15.44 24.56 10.98
CA CYS A 490 14.43 24.07 10.03
C CYS A 490 13.15 23.73 10.81
N MET A 491 11.98 23.93 10.21
CA MET A 491 10.73 23.39 10.74
C MET A 491 10.60 21.91 10.40
N ASP A 492 9.85 21.20 11.24
CA ASP A 492 9.48 19.80 11.08
C ASP A 492 7.99 19.66 11.43
N VAL A 493 7.25 18.81 10.70
CA VAL A 493 5.79 18.71 10.82
C VAL A 493 5.37 17.25 10.71
N GLY A 494 5.11 16.61 11.85
CA GLY A 494 4.68 15.22 11.94
C GLY A 494 3.56 14.98 12.96
N THR A 495 2.64 14.09 12.58
CA THR A 495 1.84 13.16 13.41
C THR A 495 0.82 13.68 14.47
N GLU A 496 -0.48 13.51 14.13
CA GLU A 496 -1.67 13.19 14.98
C GLU A 496 -2.14 14.24 16.02
N VAL A 497 -3.35 14.26 16.62
CA VAL A 497 -4.47 13.32 16.98
C VAL A 497 -5.83 14.05 16.77
N VAL A 498 -7.08 13.54 16.63
CA VAL A 498 -7.79 12.22 16.70
C VAL A 498 -8.66 11.91 17.97
N GLY A 499 -9.80 12.60 18.14
CA GLY A 499 -11.02 12.15 18.90
C GLY A 499 -11.07 12.33 20.45
N THR A 500 -12.20 12.29 21.19
CA THR A 500 -13.68 12.21 20.92
C THR A 500 -14.54 12.75 22.11
N TYR A 501 -15.86 13.05 21.90
CA TYR A 501 -17.00 13.10 22.88
C TYR A 501 -16.97 14.10 24.08
N THR A 502 -18.06 14.57 24.75
CA THR A 502 -19.51 14.86 24.44
C THR A 502 -20.07 16.00 25.34
N CYS A 503 -21.29 16.49 25.12
CA CYS A 503 -21.80 17.78 25.66
C CYS A 503 -22.71 17.73 26.93
N GLY A 504 -22.79 18.86 27.66
CA GLY A 504 -23.84 19.19 28.66
C GLY A 504 -23.32 19.68 30.03
N SER A 505 -24.08 20.35 30.91
CA SER A 505 -25.44 20.92 30.79
C SER A 505 -25.81 21.75 32.04
N GLY A 506 -26.25 23.00 31.88
CA GLY A 506 -27.17 23.70 32.80
C GLY A 506 -26.66 24.32 34.13
N ASP A 507 -25.75 23.68 34.86
CA ASP A 507 -25.36 24.09 36.23
C ASP A 507 -23.84 24.46 36.34
N PRO A 508 -23.45 25.62 36.91
CA PRO A 508 -22.05 26.06 36.91
C PRO A 508 -21.10 25.33 37.88
N SER A 509 -21.60 24.48 38.79
CA SER A 509 -20.83 24.06 39.98
C SER A 509 -20.23 22.65 39.95
N SER A 510 -20.52 21.83 38.93
CA SER A 510 -20.38 20.35 39.03
C SER A 510 -19.66 19.64 37.87
N ARG A 511 -18.97 20.35 36.95
CA ARG A 511 -18.42 19.72 35.72
C ARG A 511 -17.09 20.34 35.24
N GLN A 512 -16.11 19.50 34.85
CA GLN A 512 -14.98 19.86 33.97
C GLN A 512 -14.84 18.89 32.76
N PRO A 513 -15.63 19.03 31.67
CA PRO A 513 -15.66 18.06 30.58
C PRO A 513 -15.83 18.68 29.17
N ASN A 514 -15.40 19.92 28.94
CA ASN A 514 -15.70 20.64 27.69
C ASN A 514 -14.50 21.47 27.19
N GLN A 515 -13.54 20.82 26.54
CA GLN A 515 -12.90 21.39 25.35
C GLN A 515 -12.86 20.34 24.25
N ARG A 516 -12.98 20.79 23.00
CA ARG A 516 -13.50 19.99 21.88
C ARG A 516 -12.49 19.89 20.74
N TRP A 517 -12.85 19.09 19.74
CA TRP A 517 -12.10 18.82 18.52
C TRP A 517 -13.05 18.97 17.31
N SER A 518 -12.54 19.04 16.08
CA SER A 518 -13.34 19.00 14.84
C SER A 518 -12.62 18.26 13.70
N TYR A 519 -13.38 17.84 12.69
CA TYR A 519 -13.07 17.02 11.50
C TYR A 519 -13.90 17.61 10.33
N ASP A 520 -13.48 17.79 9.07
CA ASP A 520 -12.40 17.32 8.17
C ASP A 520 -12.70 16.18 7.18
N ALA A 521 -13.41 16.52 6.11
CA ALA A 521 -13.84 15.59 5.07
C ALA A 521 -12.81 15.38 3.92
N ASP A 522 -12.13 16.42 3.46
CA ASP A 522 -11.29 16.36 2.25
C ASP A 522 -9.78 16.15 2.55
N THR A 523 -9.31 16.33 3.81
CA THR A 523 -7.89 16.12 4.19
C THR A 523 -7.65 15.34 5.49
N GLY A 524 -8.63 15.25 6.39
CA GLY A 524 -8.65 14.42 7.62
C GLY A 524 -8.07 15.03 8.91
N LEU A 525 -7.73 16.32 8.94
CA LEU A 525 -6.84 16.93 9.95
C LEU A 525 -7.50 17.33 11.30
N VAL A 526 -7.74 16.38 12.22
CA VAL A 526 -8.38 16.68 13.53
C VAL A 526 -7.51 17.53 14.48
N VAL A 527 -8.16 18.15 15.49
CA VAL A 527 -7.86 19.51 16.00
C VAL A 527 -8.10 19.63 17.51
N SER A 528 -7.26 20.30 18.34
CA SER A 528 -7.45 20.30 19.81
C SER A 528 -7.05 21.55 20.62
N THR A 529 -8.00 22.04 21.42
CA THR A 529 -7.72 22.91 22.59
C THR A 529 -7.32 22.09 23.81
N SER A 530 -6.18 22.46 24.41
CA SER A 530 -6.08 22.54 25.87
C SER A 530 -6.18 24.00 26.34
N ALA A 531 -6.59 24.17 27.60
CA ALA A 531 -6.53 25.43 28.34
C ALA A 531 -6.12 25.11 29.78
N PRO A 532 -5.16 25.83 30.38
CA PRO A 532 -4.70 25.54 31.74
C PRO A 532 -5.64 26.11 32.81
N GLY A 533 -5.74 25.42 33.94
CA GLY A 533 -6.32 25.96 35.17
C GLY A 533 -6.43 24.93 36.30
N PRO A 534 -6.78 25.36 37.53
CA PRO A 534 -6.87 26.73 38.01
C PRO A 534 -5.65 27.11 38.87
N GLY A 535 -4.95 28.18 38.49
CA GLY A 535 -3.83 28.77 39.26
C GLY A 535 -3.73 30.27 38.99
N PRO A 536 -3.34 31.11 39.98
CA PRO A 536 -3.57 32.55 39.90
C PRO A 536 -2.47 33.30 39.12
N ALA A 537 -2.62 33.41 37.79
CA ALA A 537 -2.62 34.69 37.07
C ALA A 537 -2.71 34.52 35.53
N THR A 538 -3.59 35.33 34.93
CA THR A 538 -3.62 35.78 33.52
C THR A 538 -2.33 35.55 32.70
N TYR A 539 -2.35 34.98 31.49
CA TYR A 539 -3.39 35.02 30.44
C TYR A 539 -3.76 33.63 29.90
N GLY A 540 -5.02 33.47 29.48
CA GLY A 540 -5.53 32.21 28.92
C GLY A 540 -5.29 32.08 27.42
N GLY A 541 -4.24 31.35 27.03
CA GLY A 541 -4.14 30.78 25.69
C GLY A 541 -5.03 29.53 25.58
N GLN A 542 -5.86 29.46 24.54
CA GLN A 542 -6.67 28.30 24.18
C GLN A 542 -6.52 28.07 22.68
N CYS A 543 -5.92 26.95 22.26
CA CYS A 543 -5.55 26.72 20.85
C CYS A 543 -6.58 25.84 20.12
N LEU A 544 -7.41 26.35 19.19
CA LEU A 544 -8.24 25.49 18.34
C LEU A 544 -8.02 25.76 16.85
N THR A 545 -7.60 24.71 16.15
CA THR A 545 -7.24 24.62 14.72
C THR A 545 -8.49 24.57 13.80
N ALA A 546 -8.33 24.31 12.50
CA ALA A 546 -9.41 24.33 11.49
C ALA A 546 -9.36 23.11 10.56
N VAL A 547 -10.48 22.85 9.86
CA VAL A 547 -10.79 21.58 9.17
C VAL A 547 -11.75 21.73 7.99
N ASP A 548 -11.68 20.82 7.01
CA ASP A 548 -12.56 20.83 5.83
C ASP A 548 -14.00 20.31 6.09
N VAL A 549 -14.97 20.78 5.30
CA VAL A 549 -16.41 20.62 5.53
C VAL A 549 -17.11 20.28 4.21
N ALA A 550 -16.87 19.06 3.71
CA ALA A 550 -17.40 18.57 2.46
C ALA A 550 -18.48 17.46 2.63
N LYS A 551 -19.78 17.76 2.79
CA LYS A 551 -20.45 19.05 2.99
C LYS A 551 -21.59 18.91 4.01
N SER A 552 -21.52 19.74 5.06
CA SER A 552 -22.56 20.05 6.08
C SER A 552 -23.28 18.87 6.74
#